data_AF-S8CJW5-F1
#
_entry.id   AF-S8CJW5-F1
#
_cell.length_a   1.000
_cell.length_b   1.000
_cell.length_c   1.000
_cell.angle_alpha   90.00
_cell.angle_beta   90.00
_cell.angle_gamma   90.00
#
_symmetry.space_group_name_H-M   'P 1'
#
loop_
_entity.id
_entity.type
_entity.pdbx_description
1 polymer ?
#
loop_
_entity_poly.entity_id
_entity_poly.type
_entity_poly.pdbx_seq_one_letter_code
_entity_poly.pdbx_strand_id
1 'polypeptide(L)'
;KMAMVTTAEVCDANPQHIVSGELRALQPIFLIYGRRQVFSGPIVTLKVFEDNVLVREFLEEKGHGRVLVVDGGGSLRCAILGGNPVVQAQNNGWAGIVVNGCIRDVDEINGCDIGVRALASHPMKANKKGFGEKHVSVNMAGTRICDGEWLYADTDGILISASELSI
;
A
#
# COMPACT_ATOMS: atom_id res chain seq x y z
N LYS A 1 15.26 -14.76 9.52
CA LYS A 1 14.23 -13.73 9.78
C LYS A 1 14.95 -12.40 9.62
N MET A 2 14.76 -11.69 8.51
CA MET A 2 15.31 -10.33 8.39
C MET A 2 14.71 -9.48 9.51
N ALA A 3 15.51 -8.65 10.16
CA ALA A 3 15.00 -7.71 11.16
C ALA A 3 13.96 -6.80 10.50
N MET A 4 12.81 -6.61 11.15
CA MET A 4 11.82 -5.63 10.69
C MET A 4 12.36 -4.25 11.02
N VAL A 5 12.53 -3.40 10.01
CA VAL A 5 13.06 -2.06 10.18
C VAL A 5 11.92 -1.05 10.33
N THR A 6 12.01 -0.16 11.30
CA THR A 6 11.02 0.89 11.55
C THR A 6 11.26 2.12 10.67
N THR A 7 10.22 2.89 10.39
CA THR A 7 10.32 4.10 9.56
C THR A 7 11.19 5.17 10.22
N ALA A 8 11.16 5.30 11.55
CA ALA A 8 12.05 6.18 12.28
C ALA A 8 13.54 5.79 12.10
N GLU A 9 13.88 4.50 12.23
CA GLU A 9 15.24 4.00 11.98
C GLU A 9 15.67 4.24 10.52
N VAL A 10 14.78 4.03 9.55
CA VAL A 10 15.05 4.33 8.13
C VAL A 10 15.44 5.80 7.97
N CYS A 11 14.68 6.71 8.57
CA CYS A 11 14.94 8.15 8.51
C CYS A 11 16.28 8.53 9.15
N ASP A 12 16.53 8.06 10.37
CA ASP A 12 17.74 8.40 11.14
C ASP A 12 19.02 7.87 10.47
N ALA A 13 18.95 6.72 9.82
CA ALA A 13 20.07 6.13 9.08
C ALA A 13 20.31 6.76 7.69
N ASN A 14 19.32 7.47 7.13
CA ASN A 14 19.36 7.95 5.73
C ASN A 14 19.07 9.45 5.56
N PRO A 15 19.64 10.37 6.38
CA PRO A 15 19.35 11.80 6.31
C PRO A 15 19.69 12.42 4.94
N GLN A 16 20.72 11.91 4.26
CA GLN A 16 21.11 12.37 2.92
C GLN A 16 20.01 12.12 1.87
N HIS A 17 19.30 11.00 1.95
CA HIS A 17 18.23 10.66 1.01
C HIS A 17 16.97 11.50 1.27
N ILE A 18 16.75 11.93 2.52
CA ILE A 18 15.68 12.87 2.86
C ILE A 18 15.97 14.23 2.22
N VAL A 19 17.19 14.75 2.38
CA VAL A 19 17.59 16.05 1.81
C VAL A 19 17.57 16.04 0.28
N SER A 20 17.97 14.94 -0.36
CA SER A 20 17.93 14.79 -1.82
C SER A 20 16.51 14.59 -2.37
N GLY A 21 15.52 14.29 -1.52
CA GLY A 21 14.16 13.94 -1.91
C GLY A 21 14.00 12.51 -2.43
N GLU A 22 15.03 11.67 -2.28
CA GLU A 22 15.00 10.25 -2.64
C GLU A 22 14.29 9.40 -1.58
N LEU A 23 14.24 9.85 -0.33
CA LEU A 23 13.43 9.28 0.77
C LEU A 23 12.36 10.29 1.18
N ARG A 24 11.09 9.90 1.10
CA ARG A 24 9.94 10.80 1.25
C ARG A 24 8.90 10.19 2.18
N ALA A 25 8.40 10.97 3.12
CA ALA A 25 7.28 10.56 3.97
C ALA A 25 5.93 10.97 3.34
N LEU A 26 4.96 10.06 3.38
CA LEU A 26 3.56 10.39 3.04
C LEU A 26 2.91 11.17 4.19
N GLN A 27 1.91 11.98 3.87
CA GLN A 27 1.05 12.59 4.89
C GLN A 27 0.36 11.50 5.75
N PRO A 28 0.17 11.73 7.06
CA PRO A 28 -0.31 10.73 8.01
C PRO A 28 -1.84 10.58 7.97
N ILE A 29 -2.38 10.17 6.82
CA ILE A 29 -3.83 10.06 6.56
C ILE A 29 -4.32 8.62 6.47
N PHE A 30 -3.43 7.63 6.58
CA PHE A 30 -3.78 6.23 6.43
C PHE A 30 -4.03 5.58 7.78
N LEU A 31 -5.18 4.92 7.89
CA LEU A 31 -5.48 3.99 8.96
C LEU A 31 -4.82 2.64 8.71
N ILE A 32 -4.57 1.94 9.81
CA ILE A 32 -3.87 0.67 9.85
C ILE A 32 -4.90 -0.46 9.86
N TYR A 33 -4.72 -1.41 8.95
CA TYR A 33 -5.47 -2.66 8.89
C TYR A 33 -4.52 -3.83 8.66
N GLY A 34 -4.99 -5.05 8.96
CA GLY A 34 -4.16 -6.25 8.90
C GLY A 34 -3.26 -6.41 10.14
N ARG A 35 -2.81 -7.64 10.38
CA ARG A 35 -2.00 -7.96 11.56
C ARG A 35 -0.57 -7.44 11.45
N ARG A 36 -0.05 -7.32 10.23
CA ARG A 36 1.33 -6.88 10.02
C ARG A 36 1.40 -5.36 10.09
N GLN A 37 1.78 -4.89 11.28
CA GLN A 37 1.97 -3.47 11.55
C GLN A 37 3.18 -2.91 10.81
N VAL A 38 4.26 -3.69 10.68
CA VAL A 38 5.49 -3.29 10.00
C VAL A 38 5.68 -4.11 8.72
N PHE A 39 5.81 -3.46 7.58
CA PHE A 39 6.08 -4.11 6.30
C PHE A 39 6.84 -3.20 5.34
N SER A 40 7.56 -3.81 4.41
CA SER A 40 8.29 -3.11 3.36
C SER A 40 8.40 -3.98 2.12
N GLY A 41 8.73 -3.37 0.99
CA GLY A 41 8.99 -4.09 -0.25
C GLY A 41 8.94 -3.22 -1.49
N PRO A 42 9.27 -3.80 -2.65
CA PRO A 42 9.19 -3.11 -3.94
C PRO A 42 7.74 -2.82 -4.31
N ILE A 43 7.50 -1.62 -4.81
CA ILE A 43 6.19 -1.07 -5.12
C ILE A 43 5.75 -1.53 -6.51
N VAL A 44 4.47 -1.90 -6.61
CA VAL A 44 3.73 -1.95 -7.86
C VAL A 44 2.59 -0.95 -7.78
N THR A 45 2.46 -0.09 -8.78
CA THR A 45 1.43 0.96 -8.76
C THR A 45 0.22 0.61 -9.61
N LEU A 46 -0.95 1.01 -9.12
CA LEU A 46 -2.21 0.90 -9.82
C LEU A 46 -3.02 2.18 -9.60
N LYS A 47 -3.52 2.77 -10.68
CA LYS A 47 -4.48 3.87 -10.61
C LYS A 47 -5.85 3.41 -11.06
N VAL A 48 -6.86 3.62 -10.22
CA VAL A 48 -8.26 3.28 -10.48
C VAL A 48 -9.17 4.38 -9.94
N PHE A 49 -10.44 4.36 -10.32
CA PHE A 49 -11.43 5.23 -9.69
C PHE A 49 -12.74 4.47 -9.49
N GLU A 50 -13.05 4.19 -8.21
CA GLU A 50 -14.27 3.50 -7.81
C GLU A 50 -14.54 2.19 -8.58
N ASP A 51 -13.45 1.48 -8.91
CA ASP A 51 -13.43 0.18 -9.59
C ASP A 51 -12.39 -0.72 -8.90
N ASN A 52 -12.66 -2.02 -8.81
CA ASN A 52 -11.77 -2.96 -8.13
C ASN A 52 -11.39 -4.21 -8.95
N VAL A 53 -11.70 -4.26 -10.24
CA VAL A 53 -11.34 -5.44 -11.06
C VAL A 53 -9.82 -5.57 -11.13
N LEU A 54 -9.10 -4.50 -11.49
CA LEU A 54 -7.65 -4.54 -11.60
C LEU A 54 -6.95 -4.72 -10.24
N VAL A 55 -7.56 -4.23 -9.14
CA VAL A 55 -7.06 -4.45 -7.78
C VAL A 55 -7.05 -5.95 -7.48
N ARG A 56 -8.15 -6.64 -7.79
CA ARG A 56 -8.25 -8.09 -7.57
C ARG A 56 -7.26 -8.88 -8.43
N GLU A 57 -7.13 -8.52 -9.71
CA GLU A 57 -6.19 -9.18 -10.63
C GLU A 57 -4.76 -9.16 -10.07
N PHE A 58 -4.27 -8.01 -9.60
CA PHE A 58 -2.93 -7.94 -9.00
C PHE A 58 -2.78 -8.84 -7.76
N LEU A 59 -3.76 -8.84 -6.87
CA LEU A 59 -3.67 -9.63 -5.63
C LEU A 59 -3.78 -11.14 -5.87
N GLU A 60 -4.33 -11.56 -7.02
CA GLU A 60 -4.34 -12.95 -7.47
C GLU A 60 -2.97 -13.39 -8.04
N GLU A 61 -2.09 -12.46 -8.42
CA GLU A 61 -0.70 -12.73 -8.82
C GLU A 61 0.22 -13.03 -7.62
N LYS A 62 1.39 -13.65 -7.90
CA LYS A 62 2.44 -13.81 -6.89
C LYS A 62 3.01 -12.46 -6.45
N GLY A 63 2.97 -12.20 -5.15
CA GLY A 63 3.42 -10.96 -4.55
C GLY A 63 4.94 -10.84 -4.54
N HIS A 64 5.67 -11.93 -4.28
CA HIS A 64 7.14 -11.94 -4.16
C HIS A 64 7.66 -10.85 -3.20
N GLY A 65 6.95 -10.59 -2.10
CA GLY A 65 7.30 -9.53 -1.15
C GLY A 65 7.01 -8.11 -1.64
N ARG A 66 6.35 -7.92 -2.79
CA ARG A 66 5.94 -6.60 -3.29
C ARG A 66 4.87 -5.97 -2.41
N VAL A 67 4.74 -4.65 -2.54
CA VAL A 67 3.65 -3.86 -1.97
C VAL A 67 2.80 -3.29 -3.11
N LEU A 68 1.49 -3.54 -3.08
CA LEU A 68 0.56 -2.94 -4.05
C LEU A 68 0.16 -1.55 -3.56
N VAL A 69 0.47 -0.51 -4.34
CA VAL A 69 0.05 0.87 -4.07
C VAL A 69 -1.05 1.26 -5.04
N VAL A 70 -2.26 1.43 -4.51
CA VAL A 70 -3.47 1.72 -5.28
C VAL A 70 -3.89 3.17 -5.06
N ASP A 71 -3.80 3.98 -6.11
CA ASP A 71 -4.44 5.29 -6.15
C ASP A 71 -5.89 5.15 -6.59
N GLY A 72 -6.81 5.16 -5.63
CA GLY A 72 -8.26 5.16 -5.84
C GLY A 72 -8.88 6.55 -6.00
N GLY A 73 -8.04 7.60 -6.17
CA GLY A 73 -8.47 8.99 -6.21
C GLY A 73 -8.94 9.54 -4.87
N GLY A 74 -8.63 8.87 -3.76
CA GLY A 74 -9.04 9.28 -2.41
C GLY A 74 -10.54 9.21 -2.17
N SER A 75 -11.30 8.49 -3.00
CA SER A 75 -12.76 8.42 -2.84
C SER A 75 -13.14 7.71 -1.55
N LEU A 76 -14.05 8.33 -0.81
CA LEU A 76 -14.66 7.77 0.40
C LEU A 76 -16.07 7.19 0.16
N ARG A 77 -16.55 7.14 -1.10
CA ARG A 77 -17.93 6.77 -1.42
C ARG A 77 -18.16 5.26 -1.57
N CYS A 78 -17.09 4.51 -1.80
CA CYS A 78 -17.14 3.05 -1.92
C CYS A 78 -15.78 2.42 -1.62
N ALA A 79 -15.79 1.15 -1.26
CA ALA A 79 -14.61 0.35 -1.01
C ALA A 79 -14.09 -0.30 -2.29
N ILE A 80 -12.80 -0.06 -2.59
CA ILE A 80 -12.09 -0.68 -3.73
C ILE A 80 -11.28 -1.92 -3.31
N LEU A 81 -11.21 -2.22 -2.01
CA LEU A 81 -10.62 -3.44 -1.47
C LEU A 81 -11.55 -4.06 -0.43
N GLY A 82 -11.65 -5.39 -0.41
CA GLY A 82 -12.41 -6.17 0.59
C GLY A 82 -11.57 -7.33 1.11
N GLY A 83 -12.14 -8.15 1.99
CA GLY A 83 -11.36 -9.15 2.73
C GLY A 83 -10.89 -10.35 1.89
N ASN A 84 -11.77 -10.97 1.10
CA ASN A 84 -11.39 -12.08 0.18
C ASN A 84 -10.13 -11.79 -0.68
N PRO A 85 -10.02 -10.65 -1.40
CA PRO A 85 -8.78 -10.31 -2.11
C PRO A 85 -7.54 -10.18 -1.21
N VAL A 86 -7.68 -9.69 0.02
CA VAL A 86 -6.56 -9.57 0.98
C VAL A 86 -6.11 -10.95 1.47
N VAL A 87 -7.04 -11.87 1.71
CA VAL A 87 -6.70 -13.27 2.03
C VAL A 87 -5.88 -13.89 0.90
N GLN A 88 -6.28 -13.67 -0.37
CA GLN A 88 -5.50 -14.14 -1.52
C GLN A 88 -4.12 -13.47 -1.59
N ALA A 89 -4.05 -12.16 -1.36
CA ALA A 89 -2.78 -11.43 -1.34
C ALA A 89 -1.79 -12.01 -0.32
N GLN A 90 -2.26 -12.31 0.89
CA GLN A 90 -1.48 -12.97 1.93
C GLN A 90 -0.95 -14.33 1.43
N ASN A 91 -1.84 -15.17 0.89
CA ASN A 91 -1.48 -16.51 0.40
C ASN A 91 -0.53 -16.45 -0.80
N ASN A 92 -0.55 -15.36 -1.56
CA ASN A 92 0.32 -15.12 -2.70
C ASN A 92 1.64 -14.42 -2.34
N GLY A 93 1.88 -14.13 -1.06
CA GLY A 93 3.16 -13.60 -0.58
C GLY A 93 3.35 -12.12 -0.88
N TRP A 94 2.29 -11.33 -0.90
CA TRP A 94 2.39 -9.86 -0.87
C TRP A 94 2.85 -9.40 0.51
N ALA A 95 3.73 -8.39 0.56
CA ALA A 95 4.16 -7.80 1.82
C ALA A 95 3.08 -6.88 2.42
N GLY A 96 2.39 -6.14 1.55
CA GLY A 96 1.29 -5.29 1.96
C GLY A 96 0.56 -4.60 0.81
N ILE A 97 -0.45 -3.81 1.18
CA ILE A 97 -1.32 -3.07 0.27
C ILE A 97 -1.56 -1.67 0.86
N VAL A 98 -1.37 -0.63 0.05
CA VAL A 98 -1.66 0.77 0.44
C VAL A 98 -2.71 1.33 -0.52
N VAL A 99 -3.81 1.86 0.02
CA VAL A 99 -4.97 2.28 -0.75
C VAL A 99 -5.29 3.76 -0.49
N ASN A 100 -5.16 4.60 -1.51
CA ASN A 100 -5.72 5.95 -1.52
C ASN A 100 -7.23 5.90 -1.75
N GLY A 101 -7.99 5.43 -0.75
CA GLY A 101 -9.43 5.26 -0.82
C GLY A 101 -9.95 4.38 0.32
N CYS A 102 -11.22 4.00 0.23
CA CYS A 102 -11.86 3.14 1.21
C CYS A 102 -11.67 1.64 0.96
N ILE A 103 -11.76 0.87 2.05
CA ILE A 103 -11.79 -0.59 2.07
C ILE A 103 -13.03 -1.10 2.82
N ARG A 104 -13.26 -2.40 2.88
CA ARG A 104 -14.35 -3.02 3.65
C ARG A 104 -13.96 -4.40 4.17
N ASP A 105 -14.86 -5.04 4.91
CA ASP A 105 -14.63 -6.36 5.53
C ASP A 105 -13.44 -6.30 6.51
N VAL A 106 -13.39 -5.22 7.31
CA VAL A 106 -12.24 -4.87 8.18
C VAL A 106 -11.88 -5.98 9.15
N ASP A 107 -12.85 -6.68 9.73
CA ASP A 107 -12.59 -7.78 10.67
C ASP A 107 -11.86 -8.95 10.00
N GLU A 108 -12.21 -9.27 8.75
CA GLU A 108 -11.54 -10.29 7.95
C GLU A 108 -10.11 -9.85 7.60
N ILE A 109 -9.95 -8.60 7.16
CA ILE A 109 -8.64 -8.01 6.85
C ILE A 109 -7.74 -8.03 8.08
N ASN A 110 -8.26 -7.65 9.26
CA ASN A 110 -7.52 -7.65 10.52
C ASN A 110 -7.19 -9.06 11.05
N GLY A 111 -7.77 -10.11 10.45
CA GLY A 111 -7.36 -11.50 10.67
C GLY A 111 -6.11 -11.91 9.88
N CYS A 112 -5.74 -11.18 8.83
CA CYS A 112 -4.68 -11.56 7.90
C CYS A 112 -3.28 -11.08 8.34
N ASP A 113 -2.25 -11.92 8.22
CA ASP A 113 -0.82 -11.60 8.39
C ASP A 113 -0.24 -10.92 7.14
N ILE A 114 -0.80 -9.77 6.80
CA ILE A 114 -0.37 -8.88 5.73
C ILE A 114 -0.56 -7.42 6.17
N GLY A 115 0.26 -6.51 5.64
CA GLY A 115 0.14 -5.09 5.95
C GLY A 115 -0.93 -4.43 5.08
N VAL A 116 -1.86 -3.70 5.66
CA VAL A 116 -2.84 -2.92 4.90
C VAL A 116 -2.90 -1.49 5.44
N ARG A 117 -2.94 -0.52 4.52
CA ARG A 117 -3.12 0.91 4.80
C ARG A 117 -4.20 1.47 3.91
N ALA A 118 -5.16 2.19 4.47
CA ALA A 118 -6.24 2.80 3.71
C ALA A 118 -6.79 4.04 4.41
N LEU A 119 -7.50 4.91 3.68
CA LEU A 119 -8.03 6.15 4.25
C LEU A 119 -9.15 5.90 5.27
N ALA A 120 -10.07 4.98 4.95
CA ALA A 120 -11.21 4.64 5.79
C ALA A 120 -11.83 3.30 5.40
N SER A 121 -12.81 2.85 6.18
CA SER A 121 -13.70 1.75 5.81
C SER A 121 -15.03 2.28 5.27
N HIS A 122 -15.60 1.64 4.24
CA HIS A 122 -16.91 1.98 3.71
C HIS A 122 -17.66 0.73 3.22
N PRO A 123 -18.94 0.51 3.58
CA PRO A 123 -19.63 -0.76 3.30
C PRO A 123 -19.95 -0.99 1.81
N MET A 124 -20.21 0.09 1.05
CA MET A 124 -20.56 0.00 -0.36
C MET A 124 -19.41 -0.53 -1.21
N LYS A 125 -19.67 -1.50 -2.09
CA LYS A 125 -18.69 -2.00 -3.06
C LYS A 125 -18.46 -1.02 -4.21
N ALA A 126 -17.23 -0.99 -4.71
CA ALA A 126 -16.89 -0.34 -5.97
C ALA A 126 -17.56 -1.00 -7.20
N ASN A 127 -17.46 -0.33 -8.34
CA ASN A 127 -17.85 -0.87 -9.64
C ASN A 127 -16.92 -2.00 -10.08
N LYS A 128 -17.35 -2.72 -11.13
CA LYS A 128 -16.61 -3.84 -11.72
C LYS A 128 -16.53 -3.76 -13.23
N LYS A 129 -16.06 -2.62 -13.74
CA LYS A 129 -15.94 -2.31 -15.17
C LYS A 129 -14.56 -2.64 -15.73
N GLY A 130 -13.51 -2.77 -14.90
CA GLY A 130 -12.17 -3.08 -15.39
C GLY A 130 -11.35 -1.87 -15.78
N PHE A 131 -11.74 -0.66 -15.36
CA PHE A 131 -11.02 0.56 -15.73
C PHE A 131 -9.90 0.89 -14.74
N GLY A 132 -8.76 1.30 -15.29
CA GLY A 132 -7.62 1.79 -14.55
C GLY A 132 -6.34 1.69 -15.37
N GLU A 133 -5.23 2.09 -14.76
CA GLU A 133 -3.91 2.16 -15.37
C GLU A 133 -2.92 1.43 -14.46
N LYS A 134 -2.29 0.37 -14.99
CA LYS A 134 -1.27 -0.43 -14.27
C LYS A 134 0.11 0.21 -14.48
N HIS A 135 0.98 0.14 -13.47
CA HIS A 135 2.39 0.57 -13.55
C HIS A 135 2.59 2.06 -13.94
N VAL A 136 1.65 2.93 -13.56
CA VAL A 136 1.75 4.38 -13.77
C VAL A 136 2.18 5.07 -12.48
N SER A 137 2.88 6.20 -12.59
CA SER A 137 3.14 7.02 -11.40
C SER A 137 1.82 7.53 -10.81
N VAL A 138 1.69 7.43 -9.49
CA VAL A 138 0.53 7.92 -8.75
C VAL A 138 0.93 9.07 -7.82
N ASN A 139 -0.03 9.92 -7.47
CA ASN A 139 0.17 11.01 -6.52
C ASN A 139 -0.83 10.86 -5.38
N MET A 140 -0.36 10.50 -4.20
CA MET A 140 -1.21 10.34 -3.01
C MET A 140 -0.51 10.84 -1.77
N ALA A 141 -1.28 11.39 -0.83
CA ALA A 141 -0.78 11.91 0.45
C ALA A 141 0.41 12.88 0.31
N GLY A 142 0.38 13.74 -0.72
CA GLY A 142 1.42 14.74 -0.97
C GLY A 142 2.70 14.21 -1.65
N THR A 143 2.74 12.94 -2.05
CA THR A 143 3.95 12.30 -2.59
C THR A 143 3.67 11.67 -3.95
N ARG A 144 4.58 11.87 -4.92
CA ARG A 144 4.64 11.11 -6.16
C ARG A 144 5.31 9.77 -5.89
N ILE A 145 4.66 8.69 -6.32
CA ILE A 145 5.11 7.31 -6.16
C ILE A 145 5.20 6.67 -7.53
N CYS A 146 6.34 6.07 -7.83
CA CYS A 146 6.60 5.38 -9.09
C CYS A 146 6.61 3.85 -8.90
N ASP A 147 6.24 3.12 -9.94
CA ASP A 147 6.42 1.68 -10.00
C ASP A 147 7.90 1.31 -9.85
N GLY A 148 8.21 0.27 -9.08
CA GLY A 148 9.59 -0.16 -8.81
C GLY A 148 10.32 0.57 -7.68
N GLU A 149 9.77 1.66 -7.14
CA GLU A 149 10.27 2.28 -5.91
C GLU A 149 10.09 1.36 -4.70
N TRP A 150 10.62 1.73 -3.54
CA TRP A 150 10.51 0.93 -2.33
C TRP A 150 9.61 1.59 -1.29
N LEU A 151 8.83 0.79 -0.58
CA LEU A 151 7.96 1.25 0.50
C LEU A 151 8.42 0.70 1.83
N TYR A 152 8.39 1.54 2.86
CA TYR A 152 8.50 1.15 4.27
C TYR A 152 7.28 1.68 5.01
N ALA A 153 6.63 0.84 5.81
CA ALA A 153 5.48 1.25 6.60
C ALA A 153 5.50 0.60 7.97
N ASP A 154 5.18 1.39 8.99
CA ASP A 154 4.92 0.95 10.34
C ASP A 154 3.76 1.74 10.96
N THR A 155 3.72 1.85 12.28
CA THR A 155 2.71 2.62 13.01
C THR A 155 2.94 4.12 12.98
N ASP A 156 4.17 4.57 12.71
CA ASP A 156 4.51 6.00 12.69
C ASP A 156 4.18 6.61 11.33
N GLY A 157 4.37 5.86 10.24
CA GLY A 157 4.01 6.34 8.92
C GLY A 157 4.36 5.43 7.75
N ILE A 158 4.42 6.04 6.58
CA ILE A 158 4.81 5.40 5.32
C ILE A 158 5.90 6.24 4.67
N LEU A 159 7.00 5.59 4.30
CA LEU A 159 8.09 6.15 3.55
C LEU A 159 8.15 5.53 2.16
N ILE A 160 8.58 6.33 1.19
CA ILE A 160 8.89 5.91 -0.17
C ILE A 160 10.34 6.26 -0.44
N SER A 161 11.10 5.30 -0.94
CA SER A 161 12.47 5.54 -1.41
C SER A 161 12.64 5.15 -2.89
N ALA A 162 13.59 5.80 -3.56
CA ALA A 162 13.92 5.48 -4.95
C ALA A 162 14.41 4.03 -5.15
N SER A 163 15.04 3.45 -4.12
CA SER A 163 15.53 2.07 -4.10
C SER A 163 15.45 1.49 -2.69
N GLU A 164 15.70 0.19 -2.55
CA GLU A 164 15.91 -0.43 -1.24
C GLU A 164 17.10 0.24 -0.54
N LEU A 165 16.87 0.72 0.68
CA LEU A 165 17.88 1.33 1.55
C LEU A 165 18.53 0.25 2.42
N SER A 166 19.83 0.36 2.60
CA SER A 166 20.58 -0.42 3.60
C SER A 166 20.41 0.25 4.96
N ILE A 167 19.97 -0.52 5.95
CA ILE A 167 19.63 -0.02 7.29
C ILE A 167 20.31 -0.92 8.32
#